data_AF-A0A8T0D3D9-F1
#
_entry.id   AF-A0A8T0D3D9-F1
#
_cell.length_a   1.000
_cell.length_b   1.000
_cell.length_c   1.000
_cell.angle_alpha   90.00
_cell.angle_beta   90.00
_cell.angle_gamma   90.00
#
_symmetry.space_group_name_H-M   'P 1'
#
loop_
_entity.id
_entity.type
_entity.pdbx_description
1 polymer ?
#
loop_
_entity_poly.entity_id
_entity_poly.type
_entity_poly.pdbx_seq_one_letter_code
_entity_poly.pdbx_strand_id
1 'polypeptide(L)'
;MVCHTAVLTFINILITVAGPSEWKRGIDLLTRLVIVPDLRSESDLECNLAVQKKNRQKTRLVMDVGNAFGALTVTANSKFLRSLRSSDLQYAALLLPARALTESAARIHSIKS
;
A
#
# COMPACT_ATOMS: atom_id res chain seq x y z
N MET A 1 0.09 -6.27 -11.96
CA MET A 1 -0.94 -7.05 -11.25
C MET A 1 -1.04 -6.53 -9.83
N VAL A 2 -2.25 -6.41 -9.27
CA VAL A 2 -2.49 -5.85 -7.94
C VAL A 2 -3.71 -6.51 -7.29
N CYS A 3 -3.71 -6.68 -5.97
CA CYS A 3 -4.85 -7.27 -5.26
C CYS A 3 -5.90 -6.20 -4.86
N HIS A 4 -7.13 -6.63 -4.57
CA HIS A 4 -8.25 -5.72 -4.28
C HIS A 4 -7.96 -4.79 -3.08
N THR A 5 -7.45 -5.35 -1.98
CA THR A 5 -7.05 -4.58 -0.78
C THR A 5 -6.05 -3.46 -1.11
N ALA A 6 -5.11 -3.72 -2.02
CA ALA A 6 -4.11 -2.72 -2.42
C ALA A 6 -4.73 -1.60 -3.27
N VAL A 7 -5.65 -1.94 -4.18
CA VAL A 7 -6.41 -0.95 -4.97
C VAL A 7 -7.22 -0.03 -4.05
N LEU A 8 -7.98 -0.58 -3.11
CA LEU A 8 -8.76 0.21 -2.15
C LEU A 8 -7.88 1.11 -1.29
N THR A 9 -6.73 0.59 -0.82
CA THR A 9 -5.78 1.37 -0.03
C THR A 9 -5.20 2.52 -0.85
N PHE A 10 -4.90 2.29 -2.13
CA PHE A 10 -4.41 3.32 -3.04
C PHE A 10 -5.48 4.40 -3.32
N ILE A 11 -6.73 4.00 -3.59
CA ILE A 11 -7.84 4.94 -3.77
C ILE A 11 -8.04 5.81 -2.53
N ASN A 12 -7.98 5.23 -1.33
CA ASN A 12 -8.06 6.01 -0.09
C ASN A 12 -6.93 7.04 0.05
N ILE A 13 -5.72 6.71 -0.40
CA ILE A 13 -4.61 7.67 -0.48
C ILE A 13 -4.97 8.79 -1.46
N LEU A 14 -5.43 8.46 -2.67
CA LEU A 14 -5.82 9.48 -3.65
C LEU A 14 -6.88 10.44 -3.09
N ILE A 15 -7.92 9.91 -2.42
CA ILE A 15 -8.98 10.71 -1.78
C ILE A 15 -8.41 11.63 -0.69
N THR A 16 -7.40 11.17 0.05
CA THR A 16 -6.89 11.89 1.21
C THR A 16 -5.90 12.98 0.84
N VAL A 17 -5.02 12.73 -0.14
CA VAL A 17 -3.85 13.60 -0.39
C VAL A 17 -3.68 14.11 -1.82
N ALA A 18 -4.34 13.51 -2.82
CA ALA A 18 -4.02 13.83 -4.21
C ALA A 18 -4.60 15.18 -4.65
N GLY A 19 -3.76 16.01 -5.27
CA GLY A 19 -4.22 17.16 -6.05
C GLY A 19 -4.85 16.73 -7.39
N PRO A 20 -5.38 17.68 -8.18
CA PRO A 20 -6.08 17.36 -9.45
C PRO A 20 -5.21 16.60 -10.46
N SER A 21 -3.91 16.90 -10.50
CA SER A 21 -2.95 16.23 -11.39
C SER A 21 -2.66 14.80 -10.93
N GLU A 22 -2.38 14.61 -9.64
CA GLU A 22 -2.17 13.27 -9.07
C GLU A 22 -3.43 12.41 -9.14
N TRP A 23 -4.61 13.00 -9.00
CA TRP A 23 -5.87 12.30 -9.19
C TRP A 23 -5.97 11.73 -10.61
N LYS A 24 -5.77 12.57 -11.64
CA LYS A 24 -5.83 12.13 -13.05
C LYS A 24 -4.81 11.03 -13.34
N ARG A 25 -3.58 11.17 -12.85
CA ARG A 25 -2.52 10.16 -13.00
C ARG A 25 -2.85 8.88 -12.24
N GLY A 26 -3.45 8.98 -11.06
CA GLY A 26 -3.88 7.85 -10.26
C GLY A 26 -4.98 7.03 -10.93
N ILE A 27 -5.96 7.69 -11.53
CA ILE A 27 -7.01 7.02 -12.30
C ILE A 27 -6.43 6.36 -13.56
N ASP A 28 -5.59 7.05 -14.32
CA ASP A 28 -4.92 6.47 -15.50
C ASP A 28 -4.09 5.23 -15.12
N LEU A 29 -3.37 5.26 -13.99
CA LEU A 29 -2.67 4.09 -13.47
C LEU A 29 -3.62 2.92 -13.23
N LEU A 30 -4.76 3.15 -12.56
CA LEU A 30 -5.74 2.09 -12.26
C LEU A 30 -6.28 1.41 -13.52
N THR A 31 -6.46 2.16 -14.62
CA THR A 31 -6.94 1.57 -15.89
C THR A 31 -5.95 0.61 -16.55
N ARG A 32 -4.66 0.67 -16.18
CA ARG A 32 -3.59 -0.15 -16.75
C ARG A 32 -3.25 -1.37 -15.89
N LEU A 33 -3.88 -1.49 -14.72
CA LEU A 33 -3.59 -2.56 -13.76
C LEU A 33 -4.52 -3.76 -13.97
N VAL A 34 -3.94 -4.96 -13.95
CA VAL A 34 -4.69 -6.21 -13.80
C VAL A 34 -5.00 -6.41 -12.31
N ILE A 35 -6.28 -6.32 -11.95
CA ILE A 35 -6.78 -6.50 -10.59
C ILE A 35 -7.11 -7.98 -10.38
N VAL A 36 -6.57 -8.57 -9.32
CA VAL A 36 -6.83 -9.96 -8.91
C VAL A 36 -7.52 -10.00 -7.55
N PRO A 37 -8.32 -11.03 -7.24
CA PRO A 37 -8.90 -11.19 -5.91
C PRO A 37 -7.81 -11.34 -4.83
N ASP A 38 -8.14 -10.93 -3.61
CA ASP A 38 -7.29 -11.21 -2.45
C ASP A 38 -7.28 -12.73 -2.17
N LEU A 39 -6.12 -13.26 -1.76
CA LEU A 39 -5.97 -14.70 -1.46
C LEU A 39 -6.62 -15.13 -0.13
N ARG A 40 -6.98 -14.16 0.72
CA ARG A 40 -7.70 -14.36 1.98
C ARG A 40 -8.81 -13.32 2.06
N SER A 41 -9.95 -13.68 2.63
CA SER A 41 -11.11 -12.78 2.71
C SER A 41 -10.86 -11.58 3.62
N GLU A 42 -11.39 -10.42 3.25
CA GLU A 42 -11.32 -9.20 4.08
C GLU A 42 -11.99 -9.38 5.46
N SER A 43 -12.92 -10.33 5.60
CA SER A 43 -13.54 -10.71 6.88
C SER A 43 -12.51 -11.17 7.94
N ASP A 44 -11.36 -11.72 7.51
CA ASP A 44 -10.28 -12.11 8.43
C ASP A 44 -9.48 -10.89 8.95
N LEU A 45 -9.60 -9.73 8.28
CA LEU A 45 -8.97 -8.46 8.68
C LEU A 45 -9.84 -7.61 9.60
N GLU A 46 -11.16 -7.79 9.57
CA GLU A 46 -12.12 -6.95 10.30
C GLU A 46 -12.28 -7.29 11.78
N CYS A 47 -11.60 -8.33 12.29
CA CYS A 47 -11.46 -8.52 13.74
C CYS A 47 -10.92 -7.22 14.37
N ASN A 48 -11.42 -6.88 15.57
CA ASN A 48 -11.08 -5.70 16.39
C ASN A 48 -9.57 -5.57 16.71
N LEU A 49 -8.76 -5.34 15.69
CA LEU A 49 -7.31 -5.30 15.74
C LEU A 49 -6.89 -3.83 15.75
N ALA A 50 -5.89 -3.53 16.59
CA ALA A 50 -5.25 -2.22 16.58
C ALA A 50 -4.76 -1.86 15.17
N VAL A 51 -4.79 -0.57 14.81
CA VAL A 51 -4.44 -0.05 13.48
C VAL A 51 -3.12 -0.61 12.94
N GLN A 52 -2.11 -0.76 13.80
CA GLN A 52 -0.81 -1.34 13.45
C GLN A 52 -0.91 -2.79 12.95
N LYS A 53 -1.75 -3.61 13.59
CA LYS A 53 -2.00 -5.00 13.18
C LYS A 53 -2.74 -5.06 11.85
N LYS A 54 -3.70 -4.16 11.62
CA LYS A 54 -4.41 -4.03 10.34
C LYS A 54 -3.47 -3.67 9.19
N ASN A 55 -2.58 -2.70 9.38
CA ASN A 55 -1.59 -2.32 8.35
C ASN A 55 -0.59 -3.45 8.05
N ARG A 56 -0.19 -4.21 9.08
CA ARG A 56 0.65 -5.40 8.92
C ARG A 56 -0.07 -6.49 8.12
N GLN A 57 -1.36 -6.72 8.37
CA GLN A 57 -2.17 -7.69 7.61
C GLN A 57 -2.33 -7.27 6.15
N LYS A 58 -2.61 -5.99 5.87
CA LYS A 58 -2.67 -5.48 4.50
C LYS A 58 -1.36 -5.67 3.76
N THR A 59 -0.23 -5.37 4.40
CA THR A 59 1.10 -5.60 3.81
C THR A 59 1.32 -7.08 3.51
N ARG A 60 0.88 -7.97 4.41
CA ARG A 60 0.95 -9.43 4.19
C ARG A 60 0.10 -9.88 3.01
N LEU A 61 -1.13 -9.39 2.85
CA LEU A 61 -1.99 -9.75 1.71
C LEU A 61 -1.33 -9.43 0.37
N VAL A 62 -0.75 -8.23 0.23
CA VAL A 62 -0.04 -7.83 -0.99
C VAL A 62 1.14 -8.77 -1.27
N MET A 63 1.89 -9.13 -0.24
CA MET A 63 3.03 -10.05 -0.34
C MET A 63 2.60 -11.48 -0.66
N ASP A 64 1.51 -11.96 -0.06
CA ASP A 64 0.92 -13.28 -0.33
C ASP A 64 0.51 -13.39 -1.80
N VAL A 65 -0.13 -12.34 -2.34
CA VAL A 65 -0.50 -12.29 -3.77
C VAL A 65 0.75 -12.30 -4.66
N GLY A 66 1.76 -11.47 -4.36
CA GLY A 66 3.02 -11.50 -5.12
C GLY A 66 3.66 -12.89 -5.12
N ASN A 67 3.72 -13.54 -3.96
CA ASN A 67 4.31 -14.85 -3.79
C ASN A 67 3.55 -15.96 -4.55
N ALA A 68 2.22 -15.96 -4.50
CA ALA A 68 1.40 -16.96 -5.19
C ALA A 68 1.58 -16.94 -6.71
N PHE A 69 1.90 -15.78 -7.27
CA PHE A 69 2.16 -15.61 -8.70
C PHE A 69 3.66 -15.67 -9.07
N GLY A 70 4.54 -15.99 -8.10
CA GLY A 70 5.98 -16.00 -8.32
C GLY A 70 6.56 -14.62 -8.69
N ALA A 71 5.89 -13.53 -8.31
CA ALA A 71 6.25 -12.17 -8.66
C ALA A 71 7.10 -11.50 -7.58
N LEU A 72 8.10 -10.73 -8.02
CA LEU A 72 8.91 -9.88 -7.13
C LEU A 72 8.05 -8.73 -6.58
N THR A 73 7.91 -8.65 -5.26
CA THR A 73 7.13 -7.58 -4.62
C THR A 73 8.01 -6.39 -4.27
N VAL A 74 7.69 -5.20 -4.77
CA VAL A 74 8.39 -3.96 -4.41
C VAL A 74 7.75 -3.34 -3.16
N THR A 75 8.55 -2.99 -2.15
CA THR A 75 8.04 -2.41 -0.90
C THR A 75 8.98 -1.39 -0.31
N ALA A 76 8.44 -0.45 0.47
CA ALA A 76 9.21 0.44 1.35
C ALA A 76 9.10 0.07 2.84
N ASN A 77 8.33 -0.98 3.17
CA ASN A 77 8.06 -1.35 4.55
C ASN A 77 9.16 -2.24 5.13
N SER A 78 10.30 -1.63 5.47
CA SER A 78 11.44 -2.34 6.05
C SER A 78 11.11 -3.00 7.39
N LYS A 79 10.17 -2.43 8.18
CA LYS A 79 9.75 -3.00 9.46
C LYS A 79 9.04 -4.35 9.27
N PHE A 80 8.18 -4.44 8.26
CA PHE A 80 7.52 -5.70 7.90
C PHE A 80 8.54 -6.77 7.51
N LEU A 81 9.48 -6.46 6.61
CA LEU A 81 10.52 -7.40 6.19
C LEU A 81 11.39 -7.88 7.35
N ARG A 82 11.74 -6.99 8.30
CA ARG A 82 12.45 -7.39 9.50
C ARG A 82 11.63 -8.33 10.38
N SER A 83 10.32 -8.10 10.51
CA SER A 83 9.42 -8.97 11.28
C SER A 83 9.24 -10.36 10.68
N LEU A 84 9.60 -10.55 9.41
CA LEU A 84 9.56 -11.86 8.75
C LEU A 84 10.77 -12.72 9.08
N ARG A 85 11.90 -12.12 9.49
CA ARG A 85 13.11 -12.88 9.87
C ARG A 85 12.90 -13.81 11.06
N SER A 86 11.91 -13.51 11.91
CA SER A 86 11.51 -14.33 13.04
C SER A 86 10.36 -15.28 12.72
N SER A 87 10.01 -15.46 11.44
CA SER A 87 8.94 -16.35 10.99
C SER A 87 9.45 -17.25 9.87
N ASP A 88 8.82 -18.41 9.68
CA ASP A 88 9.18 -19.34 8.60
C ASP A 88 8.70 -18.89 7.20
N LEU A 89 8.17 -17.67 7.09
CA LEU A 89 7.65 -17.12 5.84
C LEU A 89 8.76 -16.46 5.03
N GLN A 90 8.90 -16.88 3.76
CA GLN A 90 9.85 -16.32 2.80
C GLN A 90 9.08 -15.64 1.67
N TYR A 91 9.48 -14.41 1.32
CA TYR A 91 8.92 -13.66 0.19
C TYR A 91 10.06 -13.09 -0.65
N ALA A 92 9.89 -13.12 -1.98
CA ALA A 92 10.74 -12.37 -2.89
C ALA A 92 10.32 -10.89 -2.86
N ALA A 93 11.12 -10.04 -2.21
CA ALA A 93 10.83 -8.62 -2.07
C ALA A 93 12.03 -7.71 -2.35
N LEU A 94 11.78 -6.61 -3.09
CA LEU A 94 12.73 -5.53 -3.32
C LEU A 94 12.40 -4.35 -2.41
N LEU A 95 13.34 -3.97 -1.53
CA LEU A 95 13.18 -2.82 -0.65
C LEU A 95 13.63 -1.53 -1.35
N LEU A 96 12.71 -0.58 -1.55
CA LEU A 96 13.00 0.76 -2.04
C LEU A 96 12.68 1.81 -0.95
N PRO A 97 13.47 2.89 -0.83
CA PRO A 97 13.18 3.94 0.13
C PRO A 97 11.89 4.67 -0.23
N ALA A 98 11.04 4.94 0.77
CA ALA A 98 9.86 5.78 0.58
C ALA A 98 10.28 7.23 0.26
N ARG A 99 9.58 7.88 -0.67
CA ARG A 99 9.67 9.33 -0.89
C ARG A 99 8.49 10.02 -0.20
N ALA A 100 8.72 11.21 0.33
CA ALA A 100 7.66 12.02 0.93
C ALA A 100 6.62 12.43 -0.13
N LEU A 101 5.34 12.45 0.26
CA LEU A 101 4.25 12.97 -0.57
C LEU A 101 4.31 14.50 -0.49
N THR A 102 4.64 15.15 -1.61
CA THR A 102 5.03 16.58 -1.63
C THR A 102 3.90 17.56 -1.92
N GLU A 103 2.76 17.14 -2.47
CA GLU A 103 1.68 18.07 -2.83
C GLU A 103 0.96 18.69 -1.61
N SER A 104 0.79 17.96 -0.50
CA SER A 104 0.14 18.49 0.71
C SER A 104 1.05 19.36 1.59
N ALA A 105 2.33 19.52 1.23
CA ALA A 105 3.31 20.30 2.01
C ALA A 105 3.36 21.79 1.62
N ALA A 106 2.46 22.28 0.76
CA ALA A 106 2.29 23.71 0.52
C ALA A 106 1.67 24.37 1.77
N ARG A 107 2.53 24.75 2.73
CA ARG A 107 2.17 25.55 3.90
C ARG A 107 1.66 26.92 3.44
N ILE A 108 0.40 27.24 3.74
CA ILE A 108 -0.07 28.63 3.72
C ILE A 108 0.73 29.37 4.81
N HIS A 109 1.70 30.19 4.42
CA HIS A 109 2.25 31.21 5.30
C HIS A 109 1.21 32.33 5.37
N SER A 110 0.46 32.41 6.47
CA SER A 110 -0.31 33.61 6.77
C SER A 110 0.68 34.73 7.08
N ILE A 111 0.95 35.58 6.10
CA ILE A 111 1.60 36.87 6.33
C ILE A 111 0.55 37.75 7.00
N LYS A 112 0.72 38.02 8.30
CA LYS A 112 -0.06 39.08 8.97
C LYS A 112 0.48 40.42 8.50
N SER A 113 -0.41 41.24 7.95
CA SER A 113 -0.18 42.66 7.63
C SER A 113 0.06 43.50 8.88
#